data_AF-A0A2U1KWU7-F1
#
_entry.id   AF-A0A2U1KWU7-F1
#
_cell.length_a   1.000
_cell.length_b   1.000
_cell.length_c   1.000
_cell.angle_alpha   90.00
_cell.angle_beta   90.00
_cell.angle_gamma   90.00
#
_symmetry.space_group_name_H-M   'P 1'
#
loop_
_entity.id
_entity.type
_entity.pdbx_description
1 polymer ?
#
loop_
_entity_poly.entity_id
_entity_poly.type
_entity_poly.pdbx_seq_one_letter_code
_entity_poly.pdbx_strand_id
1 'polypeptide(L)'
;MNGQSLAPGLKIETLVIDTFASILNYEEWLSDKEIKRHYFYISMMQLPGIIQDEPECMLTKIDKQYDEFAKMITIQMEDDIRKLQFEDVNLVFFPIISHDHYYLIVFNIMKGTSVIIDNSDSDATYEGKYKENYEFVRGVFAKHLSTYQHPKGDELMNQKRKPTILNMSWKTKKEKIDCGLYMMPHMEHYHGKSATKWDTGILKEKDINHKMQINNLRAKYVAKMMLHEVNDNKKNDVRLRIKVCSRKPRRRRSKEAGRGSNKEKDRKTR
;
A
#
# COMPACT_ATOMS: atom_id res chain seq x y z
N MET A 1 10.21 1.22 13.70
CA MET A 1 8.87 0.62 13.63
C MET A 1 8.25 0.67 15.01
N ASN A 2 7.07 1.26 15.17
CA ASN A 2 6.36 1.26 16.45
C ASN A 2 5.35 0.10 16.47
N GLY A 3 5.74 -1.07 16.99
CA GLY A 3 4.87 -2.25 17.07
C GLY A 3 3.93 -2.26 18.27
N GLN A 4 3.87 -1.17 19.04
CA GLN A 4 3.14 -1.11 20.31
C GLN A 4 1.64 -1.42 20.15
N SER A 5 1.01 -0.97 19.06
CA SER A 5 -0.42 -1.20 18.83
C SER A 5 -0.79 -2.67 18.57
N LEU A 6 0.19 -3.55 18.32
CA LEU A 6 -0.02 -4.99 18.28
C LEU A 6 -0.16 -5.61 19.68
N ALA A 7 0.12 -4.89 20.78
CA ALA A 7 -0.13 -5.42 22.12
C ALA A 7 -1.61 -5.78 22.35
N PRO A 8 -1.92 -6.82 23.14
CA PRO A 8 -3.30 -7.27 23.36
C PRO A 8 -4.23 -6.13 23.80
N GLY A 9 -5.42 -6.08 23.19
CA GLY A 9 -6.47 -5.11 23.53
C GLY A 9 -6.29 -3.70 22.96
N LEU A 10 -5.23 -3.43 22.20
CA LEU A 10 -5.03 -2.13 21.52
C LEU A 10 -5.52 -2.17 20.07
N LYS A 11 -6.15 -1.09 19.61
CA LYS A 11 -6.49 -0.93 18.19
C LYS A 11 -5.19 -0.87 17.37
N ILE A 12 -5.14 -1.58 16.25
CA ILE A 12 -4.00 -1.54 15.33
C ILE A 12 -3.90 -0.15 14.69
N GLU A 13 -2.72 0.45 14.75
CA GLU A 13 -2.44 1.72 14.09
C GLU A 13 -2.23 1.54 12.58
N THR A 14 -2.63 2.54 11.79
CA THR A 14 -2.48 2.56 10.32
C THR A 14 -1.04 2.29 9.89
N LEU A 15 -0.06 2.86 10.59
CA LEU A 15 1.37 2.69 10.29
C LEU A 15 1.85 1.24 10.45
N VAL A 16 1.21 0.45 11.32
CA VAL A 16 1.50 -0.98 11.43
C VAL A 16 1.03 -1.69 10.16
N ILE A 17 -0.18 -1.41 9.68
CA ILE A 17 -0.69 -1.99 8.43
C ILE A 17 0.18 -1.59 7.24
N ASP A 18 0.57 -0.33 7.12
CA ASP A 18 1.43 0.15 6.03
C ASP A 18 2.81 -0.54 6.06
N THR A 19 3.38 -0.71 7.26
CA THR A 19 4.64 -1.46 7.40
C THR A 19 4.46 -2.93 7.00
N PHE A 20 3.31 -3.53 7.33
CA PHE A 20 3.02 -4.90 6.92
C PHE A 20 2.84 -5.04 5.41
N ALA A 21 2.12 -4.11 4.76
CA ALA A 21 2.01 -4.04 3.31
C ALA A 21 3.38 -3.92 2.63
N SER A 22 4.28 -3.11 3.19
CA SER A 22 5.67 -2.99 2.70
C SER A 22 6.44 -4.31 2.78
N ILE A 23 6.28 -5.06 3.89
CA ILE A 23 6.85 -6.40 4.05
C ILE A 23 6.28 -7.37 3.01
N LEU A 24 4.95 -7.41 2.85
CA LEU A 24 4.31 -8.31 1.88
C LEU A 24 4.73 -7.99 0.43
N ASN A 25 4.82 -6.71 0.05
CA ASN A 25 5.33 -6.33 -1.27
C ASN A 25 6.78 -6.79 -1.50
N TYR A 26 7.63 -6.74 -0.48
CA TYR A 26 8.99 -7.26 -0.57
C TYR A 26 9.01 -8.79 -0.74
N GLU A 27 8.19 -9.51 0.04
CA GLU A 27 8.04 -10.97 -0.08
C GLU A 27 7.50 -11.36 -1.48
N GLU A 28 6.56 -10.60 -2.04
CA GLU A 28 6.03 -10.83 -3.40
C GLU A 28 7.07 -10.58 -4.50
N TRP A 29 7.94 -9.59 -4.30
CA TRP A 29 9.03 -9.30 -5.23
C TRP A 29 10.04 -10.46 -5.32
N LEU A 30 10.34 -11.11 -4.20
CA LEU A 30 11.27 -12.26 -4.15
C LEU A 30 10.61 -13.60 -4.51
N SER A 31 9.28 -13.66 -4.56
CA SER A 31 8.53 -14.89 -4.71
C SER A 31 8.45 -15.34 -6.18
N ASP A 32 8.64 -16.63 -6.47
CA ASP A 32 8.42 -17.19 -7.83
C ASP A 32 6.98 -17.70 -8.07
N LYS A 33 6.03 -17.27 -7.23
CA LYS A 33 4.62 -17.66 -7.37
C LYS A 33 4.02 -17.17 -8.70
N GLU A 34 3.18 -18.03 -9.26
CA GLU A 34 2.36 -17.72 -10.45
C GLU A 34 1.39 -16.55 -10.19
N ILE A 35 0.81 -16.49 -8.99
CA ILE A 35 -0.05 -15.37 -8.58
C ILE A 35 0.80 -14.34 -7.84
N LYS A 36 0.99 -13.19 -8.46
CA LYS A 36 1.65 -12.00 -7.92
C LYS A 36 0.63 -11.02 -7.36
N ARG A 37 0.99 -10.44 -6.21
CA ARG A 37 0.12 -9.53 -5.47
C ARG A 37 0.83 -8.20 -5.22
N HIS A 38 0.05 -7.13 -5.20
CA HIS A 38 0.54 -5.81 -4.78
C HIS A 38 -0.36 -5.25 -3.68
N TYR A 39 0.25 -4.63 -2.67
CA TYR A 39 -0.41 -4.12 -1.49
C TYR A 39 -0.20 -2.61 -1.36
N PHE A 40 -1.26 -1.83 -1.46
CA PHE A 40 -1.22 -0.39 -1.22
C PHE A 40 -1.14 -0.05 0.26
N TYR A 41 -0.60 1.13 0.57
CA TYR A 41 -0.62 1.69 1.92
C TYR A 41 -1.91 2.47 2.16
N ILE A 42 -2.45 2.38 3.38
CA ILE A 42 -3.64 3.11 3.80
C ILE A 42 -3.36 4.60 3.79
N SER A 43 -2.18 5.02 4.29
CA SER A 43 -1.80 6.44 4.34
C SER A 43 -1.86 7.13 2.98
N MET A 44 -1.67 6.40 1.88
CA MET A 44 -1.76 6.92 0.51
C MET A 44 -3.21 7.15 0.05
N MET A 45 -4.18 6.49 0.70
CA MET A 45 -5.60 6.57 0.41
C MET A 45 -6.36 7.52 1.35
N GLN A 46 -5.68 8.17 2.31
CA GLN A 46 -6.27 9.01 3.38
C GLN A 46 -5.96 10.52 3.30
N LEU A 47 -5.39 11.01 2.19
CA LEU A 47 -4.97 12.42 2.09
C LEU A 47 -6.14 13.42 2.21
N PRO A 48 -5.92 14.61 2.79
CA PRO A 48 -6.96 15.62 2.98
C PRO A 48 -7.53 16.06 1.63
N GLY A 49 -8.85 15.92 1.46
CA GLY A 49 -9.53 16.13 0.19
C GLY A 49 -10.20 14.87 -0.36
N ILE A 50 -9.81 13.68 0.11
CA ILE A 50 -10.37 12.38 -0.31
C ILE A 50 -11.81 12.17 0.16
N ILE A 51 -12.17 12.77 1.30
CA ILE A 51 -13.51 12.75 1.90
C ILE A 51 -13.85 14.18 2.29
N GLN A 52 -14.16 15.03 1.30
CA GLN A 52 -14.88 16.28 1.56
C GLN A 52 -16.37 16.02 1.28
N ASP A 53 -17.21 16.31 2.26
CA ASP A 53 -18.70 16.23 2.24
C ASP A 53 -19.34 17.29 1.32
N GLU A 54 -18.62 17.77 0.32
CA GLU A 54 -19.20 18.58 -0.74
C GLU A 54 -19.95 17.63 -1.69
N PRO A 55 -21.21 17.92 -2.06
CA PRO A 55 -21.98 17.11 -3.01
C PRO A 55 -21.37 17.22 -4.40
N GLU A 56 -20.32 16.43 -4.63
CA GLU A 56 -19.55 16.39 -5.86
C GLU A 56 -19.74 15.05 -6.58
N CYS A 57 -19.89 15.10 -7.90
CA CYS A 57 -19.94 13.89 -8.73
C CYS A 57 -18.66 13.07 -8.55
N MET A 58 -18.80 11.76 -8.47
CA MET A 58 -17.68 10.85 -8.22
C MET A 58 -16.56 10.95 -9.26
N LEU A 59 -16.90 11.18 -10.54
CA LEU A 59 -15.89 11.40 -11.59
C LEU A 59 -15.00 12.60 -11.27
N THR A 60 -15.58 13.70 -10.79
CA THR A 60 -14.84 14.89 -10.41
C THR A 60 -13.95 14.62 -9.18
N LYS A 61 -14.44 13.86 -8.19
CA LYS A 61 -13.63 13.42 -7.03
C LYS A 61 -12.41 12.60 -7.50
N ILE A 62 -12.62 11.64 -8.39
CA ILE A 62 -11.55 10.82 -8.99
C ILE A 62 -10.54 11.70 -9.72
N ASP A 63 -11.02 12.63 -10.55
CA ASP A 63 -10.13 13.46 -11.37
C ASP A 63 -9.23 14.37 -10.53
N LYS A 64 -9.79 15.02 -9.51
CA LYS A 64 -9.04 15.90 -8.59
C LYS A 64 -7.98 15.15 -7.78
N GLN A 65 -8.25 13.89 -7.43
CA GLN A 65 -7.42 13.14 -6.49
C GLN A 65 -6.45 12.17 -7.19
N TYR A 66 -6.65 11.94 -8.48
CA TYR A 66 -5.79 11.08 -9.28
C TYR A 66 -4.33 11.54 -9.29
N ASP A 67 -4.08 12.85 -9.40
CA ASP A 67 -2.70 13.36 -9.44
C ASP A 67 -1.93 13.00 -8.15
N GLU A 68 -2.61 13.04 -7.00
CA GLU A 68 -2.02 12.67 -5.74
C GLU A 68 -1.84 11.15 -5.62
N PHE A 69 -2.85 10.38 -6.04
CA PHE A 69 -2.75 8.93 -6.14
C PHE A 69 -1.57 8.48 -7.03
N ALA A 70 -1.38 9.13 -8.18
CA ALA A 70 -0.31 8.84 -9.13
C ALA A 70 1.08 9.18 -8.57
N LYS A 71 1.23 10.32 -7.86
CA LYS A 71 2.47 10.65 -7.13
C LYS A 71 2.78 9.60 -6.08
N MET A 72 1.77 9.18 -5.32
CA MET A 72 1.94 8.19 -4.27
C MET A 72 2.35 6.83 -4.85
N ILE A 73 1.69 6.35 -5.91
CA ILE A 73 2.10 5.13 -6.64
C ILE A 73 3.56 5.23 -7.07
N THR A 74 3.95 6.37 -7.63
CA THR A 74 5.33 6.61 -8.08
C THR A 74 6.31 6.49 -6.92
N ILE A 75 6.00 7.06 -5.75
CA ILE A 75 6.84 6.93 -4.54
C ILE A 75 6.91 5.48 -4.04
N GLN A 76 5.80 4.74 -4.06
CA GLN A 76 5.78 3.36 -3.56
C GLN A 76 6.50 2.38 -4.50
N MET A 77 6.51 2.67 -5.80
CA MET A 77 7.02 1.78 -6.86
C MET A 77 8.24 2.36 -7.60
N GLU A 78 8.93 3.32 -6.98
CA GLU A 78 9.87 4.32 -7.54
C GLU A 78 10.96 3.78 -8.48
N ASP A 79 11.28 2.48 -8.45
CA ASP A 79 12.41 1.88 -9.17
C ASP A 79 12.04 0.90 -10.30
N ASP A 80 10.76 0.66 -10.61
CA ASP A 80 10.39 -0.30 -11.68
C ASP A 80 9.12 0.11 -12.44
N ILE A 81 9.31 0.63 -13.66
CA ILE A 81 8.22 1.03 -14.56
C ILE A 81 7.25 -0.12 -14.85
N ARG A 82 7.73 -1.37 -14.92
CA ARG A 82 6.84 -2.53 -15.15
C ARG A 82 5.88 -2.75 -13.98
N LYS A 83 6.34 -2.44 -12.75
CA LYS A 83 5.47 -2.47 -11.57
C LYS A 83 4.43 -1.36 -11.62
N LEU A 84 4.78 -0.16 -12.09
CA LEU A 84 3.82 0.94 -12.29
C LEU A 84 2.69 0.59 -13.25
N GLN A 85 2.97 -0.27 -14.24
CA GLN A 85 2.00 -0.72 -15.25
C GLN A 85 1.12 -1.89 -14.78
N PHE A 86 1.46 -2.53 -13.65
CA PHE A 86 0.76 -3.72 -13.13
C PHE A 86 0.68 -4.90 -14.12
N GLU A 87 1.59 -4.98 -15.11
CA GLU A 87 1.56 -6.03 -16.15
C GLU A 87 1.76 -7.44 -15.58
N ASP A 88 2.55 -7.56 -14.52
CA ASP A 88 2.86 -8.82 -13.85
C ASP A 88 2.06 -9.04 -12.56
N VAL A 89 1.11 -8.16 -12.23
CA VAL A 89 0.32 -8.22 -11.00
C VAL A 89 -1.06 -8.79 -11.26
N ASN A 90 -1.44 -9.85 -10.53
CA ASN A 90 -2.75 -10.46 -10.69
C ASN A 90 -3.78 -9.90 -9.71
N LEU A 91 -3.38 -9.66 -8.46
CA LEU A 91 -4.25 -9.15 -7.39
C LEU A 91 -3.68 -7.87 -6.80
N VAL A 92 -4.53 -6.85 -6.68
CA VAL A 92 -4.17 -5.57 -6.06
C VAL A 92 -5.04 -5.36 -4.83
N PHE A 93 -4.37 -5.19 -3.69
CA PHE A 93 -4.98 -5.04 -2.39
C PHE A 93 -4.96 -3.59 -1.97
N PHE A 94 -6.14 -3.06 -1.66
CA PHE A 94 -6.35 -1.74 -1.08
C PHE A 94 -6.89 -1.93 0.34
N PRO A 95 -6.03 -1.80 1.36
CA PRO A 95 -6.50 -1.71 2.73
C PRO A 95 -7.23 -0.39 2.94
N ILE A 96 -8.41 -0.46 3.56
CA ILE A 96 -9.29 0.69 3.80
C ILE A 96 -9.53 0.81 5.28
N ILE A 97 -9.52 2.05 5.77
CA ILE A 97 -10.04 2.40 7.09
C ILE A 97 -11.14 3.45 6.88
N SER A 98 -12.34 3.15 7.36
CA SER A 98 -13.50 4.04 7.26
C SER A 98 -14.26 3.97 8.57
N HIS A 99 -14.55 5.12 9.18
CA HIS A 99 -15.21 5.22 10.49
C HIS A 99 -14.57 4.30 11.55
N ASP A 100 -13.23 4.37 11.69
CA ASP A 100 -12.43 3.55 12.60
C ASP A 100 -12.51 2.02 12.39
N HIS A 101 -12.99 1.57 11.23
CA HIS A 101 -13.08 0.15 10.89
C HIS A 101 -12.22 -0.21 9.68
N TYR A 102 -11.41 -1.25 9.82
CA TYR A 102 -10.54 -1.76 8.76
C TYR A 102 -11.21 -2.87 7.94
N TYR A 103 -11.05 -2.81 6.63
CA TYR A 103 -11.43 -3.87 5.68
C TYR A 103 -10.57 -3.79 4.41
N LEU A 104 -10.66 -4.80 3.54
CA LEU A 104 -9.92 -4.83 2.27
C LEU A 104 -10.85 -4.71 1.07
N ILE A 105 -10.38 -3.99 0.07
CA ILE A 105 -10.86 -4.12 -1.32
C ILE A 105 -9.75 -4.80 -2.11
N VAL A 106 -10.07 -5.85 -2.85
CA VAL A 106 -9.10 -6.57 -3.68
C VAL A 106 -9.60 -6.65 -5.12
N PHE A 107 -8.82 -6.11 -6.05
CA PHE A 107 -9.07 -6.24 -7.48
C PHE A 107 -8.28 -7.42 -8.04
N ASN A 108 -8.96 -8.30 -8.77
CA ASN A 108 -8.33 -9.31 -9.61
C ASN A 108 -8.32 -8.77 -11.04
N ILE A 109 -7.17 -8.23 -11.44
CA ILE A 109 -6.98 -7.58 -12.75
C ILE A 109 -7.20 -8.61 -13.86
N MET A 110 -6.66 -9.82 -13.70
CA MET A 110 -6.77 -10.90 -14.70
C MET A 110 -8.23 -11.25 -15.01
N LYS A 111 -9.06 -11.34 -13.98
CA LYS A 111 -10.47 -11.77 -14.10
C LYS A 111 -11.45 -10.62 -14.28
N GLY A 112 -11.02 -9.36 -14.14
CA GLY A 112 -11.94 -8.21 -14.13
C GLY A 112 -12.97 -8.28 -12.99
N THR A 113 -12.57 -8.84 -11.84
CA THR A 113 -13.46 -9.00 -10.68
C THR A 113 -12.88 -8.34 -9.46
N SER A 114 -13.74 -7.96 -8.52
CA SER A 114 -13.34 -7.39 -7.24
C SER A 114 -14.05 -8.07 -6.08
N VAL A 115 -13.39 -8.08 -4.93
CA VAL A 115 -13.95 -8.58 -3.68
C VAL A 115 -13.75 -7.57 -2.55
N ILE A 116 -14.66 -7.59 -1.59
CA ILE A 116 -14.51 -6.92 -0.29
C ILE A 116 -14.33 -8.00 0.77
N ILE A 117 -13.29 -7.84 1.59
CA ILE A 117 -12.98 -8.75 2.69
C ILE A 117 -13.10 -7.97 3.99
N ASP A 118 -14.09 -8.32 4.80
CA ASP A 118 -14.39 -7.65 6.06
C ASP A 118 -14.69 -8.71 7.14
N ASN A 119 -14.05 -8.58 8.30
CA ASN A 119 -14.34 -9.44 9.45
C ASN A 119 -15.69 -9.13 10.09
N SER A 120 -16.24 -7.93 9.93
CA SER A 120 -17.48 -7.50 10.57
C SER A 120 -18.70 -8.25 10.05
N ASP A 121 -19.41 -8.92 10.95
CA ASP A 121 -20.74 -9.49 10.73
C ASP A 121 -21.84 -8.50 11.13
N SER A 122 -21.95 -7.44 10.33
CA SER A 122 -22.96 -6.39 10.48
C SER A 122 -24.09 -6.54 9.47
N ASP A 123 -25.28 -6.03 9.79
CA ASP A 123 -26.42 -5.91 8.87
C ASP A 123 -26.28 -4.76 7.85
N ALA A 124 -25.09 -4.13 7.79
CA ALA A 124 -24.82 -3.02 6.89
C ALA A 124 -24.84 -3.46 5.42
N THR A 125 -25.49 -2.67 4.58
CA THR A 125 -25.58 -2.93 3.14
C THR A 125 -24.32 -2.47 2.40
N TYR A 126 -24.17 -2.93 1.16
CA TYR A 126 -23.11 -2.44 0.27
C TYR A 126 -23.21 -0.93 0.08
N GLU A 127 -24.42 -0.44 -0.16
CA GLU A 127 -24.74 0.96 -0.42
C GLU A 127 -24.31 1.86 0.74
N GLY A 128 -24.57 1.45 1.98
CA GLY A 128 -24.26 2.26 3.16
C GLY A 128 -22.81 2.18 3.62
N LYS A 129 -22.17 1.00 3.50
CA LYS A 129 -20.87 0.76 4.14
C LYS A 129 -19.68 0.84 3.19
N TYR A 130 -19.85 0.38 1.95
CA TYR A 130 -18.70 0.15 1.06
C TYR A 130 -18.75 0.96 -0.23
N LYS A 131 -19.94 1.32 -0.73
CA LYS A 131 -20.12 1.84 -2.08
C LYS A 131 -19.23 3.04 -2.39
N GLU A 132 -19.25 4.08 -1.55
CA GLU A 132 -18.48 5.30 -1.80
C GLU A 132 -16.98 5.02 -1.90
N ASN A 133 -16.42 4.38 -0.87
CA ASN A 133 -15.01 4.00 -0.84
C ASN A 133 -14.64 3.08 -2.03
N TYR A 134 -15.49 2.09 -2.33
CA TYR A 134 -15.24 1.18 -3.44
C TYR A 134 -15.23 1.87 -4.79
N GLU A 135 -16.24 2.69 -5.08
CA GLU A 135 -16.33 3.36 -6.36
C GLU A 135 -15.22 4.41 -6.54
N PHE A 136 -14.82 5.08 -5.45
CA PHE A 136 -13.65 5.96 -5.44
C PHE A 136 -12.35 5.20 -5.76
N VAL A 137 -12.03 4.16 -4.99
CA VAL A 137 -10.82 3.35 -5.17
C VAL A 137 -10.78 2.72 -6.56
N ARG A 138 -11.91 2.17 -7.02
CA ARG A 138 -12.04 1.62 -8.38
C ARG A 138 -11.73 2.66 -9.43
N GLY A 139 -12.25 3.89 -9.26
CA GLY A 139 -12.07 4.98 -10.21
C GLY A 139 -10.62 5.45 -10.33
N VAL A 140 -9.96 5.75 -9.20
CA VAL A 140 -8.54 6.18 -9.23
C VAL A 140 -7.63 5.08 -9.76
N PHE A 141 -7.90 3.82 -9.40
CA PHE A 141 -7.11 2.70 -9.88
C PHE A 141 -7.32 2.43 -11.37
N ALA A 142 -8.57 2.49 -11.85
CA ALA A 142 -8.87 2.29 -13.26
C ALA A 142 -8.33 3.44 -14.13
N LYS A 143 -8.37 4.69 -13.66
CA LYS A 143 -7.71 5.83 -14.30
C LYS A 143 -6.19 5.66 -14.38
N HIS A 144 -5.57 5.09 -13.34
CA HIS A 144 -4.15 4.73 -13.37
C HIS A 144 -3.85 3.70 -14.46
N LEU A 145 -4.60 2.61 -14.49
CA LEU A 145 -4.46 1.57 -15.52
C LEU A 145 -4.63 2.15 -16.93
N SER A 146 -5.64 3.00 -17.17
CA SER A 146 -5.85 3.63 -18.49
C SER A 146 -4.72 4.59 -18.86
N THR A 147 -4.11 5.31 -17.90
CA THR A 147 -2.96 6.19 -18.15
C THR A 147 -1.77 5.42 -18.71
N TYR A 148 -1.56 4.20 -18.25
CA TYR A 148 -0.52 3.29 -18.74
C TYR A 148 -1.01 2.34 -19.85
N GLN A 149 -2.19 2.61 -20.44
CA GLN A 149 -2.78 1.84 -21.54
C GLN A 149 -2.99 0.34 -21.21
N HIS A 150 -3.14 0.02 -19.92
CA HIS A 150 -3.38 -1.34 -19.49
C HIS A 150 -4.79 -1.77 -19.96
N PRO A 151 -4.96 -2.97 -20.58
CA PRO A 151 -6.21 -3.37 -21.24
C PRO A 151 -7.43 -3.44 -20.31
N LYS A 152 -7.21 -3.48 -18.99
CA LYS A 152 -8.25 -3.51 -17.95
C LYS A 152 -8.70 -2.14 -17.44
N GLY A 153 -8.05 -1.04 -17.83
CA GLY A 153 -8.40 0.30 -17.34
C GLY A 153 -9.86 0.67 -17.66
N ASP A 154 -10.22 0.65 -18.94
CA ASP A 154 -11.58 1.01 -19.37
C ASP A 154 -12.63 0.00 -18.92
N GLU A 155 -12.29 -1.29 -18.88
CA GLU A 155 -13.17 -2.35 -18.34
C GLU A 155 -13.51 -2.06 -16.87
N LEU A 156 -12.51 -1.70 -16.06
CA LEU A 156 -12.69 -1.44 -14.65
C LEU A 156 -13.43 -0.11 -14.38
N MET A 157 -13.16 0.94 -15.16
CA MET A 157 -13.90 2.22 -15.10
C MET A 157 -15.39 2.00 -15.36
N ASN A 158 -15.72 1.25 -16.42
CA ASN A 158 -17.10 1.06 -16.88
C ASN A 158 -17.81 -0.13 -16.23
N GLN A 159 -17.15 -0.83 -15.29
CA GLN A 159 -17.71 -2.01 -14.62
C GLN A 159 -19.01 -1.67 -13.87
N LYS A 160 -20.12 -2.30 -14.28
CA LYS A 160 -21.42 -2.21 -13.58
C LYS A 160 -21.58 -3.25 -12.46
N ARG A 161 -20.73 -4.28 -12.46
CA ARG A 161 -20.78 -5.37 -11.48
C ARG A 161 -20.26 -4.89 -10.12
N LYS A 162 -21.07 -5.06 -9.07
CA LYS A 162 -20.67 -4.84 -7.67
C LYS A 162 -19.57 -5.82 -7.24
N PRO A 163 -18.70 -5.43 -6.29
CA PRO A 163 -17.73 -6.34 -5.71
C PRO A 163 -18.45 -7.47 -4.97
N THR A 164 -17.82 -8.65 -4.91
CA THR A 164 -18.32 -9.74 -4.06
C THR A 164 -17.86 -9.52 -2.62
N ILE A 165 -18.79 -9.35 -1.69
CA ILE A 165 -18.46 -9.32 -0.25
C ILE A 165 -18.25 -10.76 0.21
N LEU A 166 -17.05 -11.10 0.67
CA LEU A 166 -16.74 -12.47 1.06
C LEU A 166 -17.44 -12.84 2.37
N ASN A 167 -18.33 -13.84 2.30
CA ASN A 167 -18.99 -14.40 3.47
C ASN A 167 -18.14 -15.51 4.11
N MET A 168 -17.19 -15.11 4.97
CA MET A 168 -16.27 -16.01 5.65
C MET A 168 -16.91 -16.59 6.93
N SER A 169 -16.49 -17.80 7.33
CA SER A 169 -17.06 -18.47 8.51
C SER A 169 -16.60 -17.89 9.86
N TRP A 170 -15.53 -17.09 9.86
CA TRP A 170 -14.89 -16.46 11.02
C TRP A 170 -15.22 -14.97 11.17
N LYS A 171 -16.27 -14.47 10.50
CA LYS A 171 -16.75 -13.10 10.75
C LYS A 171 -17.18 -12.94 12.21
N THR A 172 -17.06 -11.72 12.72
CA THR A 172 -17.23 -11.34 14.12
C THR A 172 -18.33 -10.31 14.27
N LYS A 173 -19.19 -10.46 15.28
CA LYS A 173 -20.28 -9.53 15.57
C LYS A 173 -19.98 -8.62 16.77
N LYS A 174 -19.21 -9.09 17.75
CA LYS A 174 -18.92 -8.35 19.00
C LYS A 174 -17.53 -7.72 19.02
N GLU A 175 -16.61 -8.21 18.20
CA GLU A 175 -15.25 -7.70 18.07
C GLU A 175 -15.23 -6.28 17.48
N LYS A 176 -14.56 -5.36 18.17
CA LYS A 176 -14.52 -3.92 17.84
C LYS A 176 -13.11 -3.33 17.80
N ILE A 177 -12.10 -4.09 18.21
CA ILE A 177 -10.73 -3.64 18.39
C ILE A 177 -9.83 -4.26 17.32
N ASP A 178 -10.03 -5.55 17.03
CA ASP A 178 -9.11 -6.35 16.24
C ASP A 178 -9.33 -6.25 14.71
N CYS A 179 -10.20 -5.39 14.17
CA CYS A 179 -10.44 -5.33 12.72
C CYS A 179 -9.16 -5.14 11.88
N GLY A 180 -8.23 -4.30 12.35
CA GLY A 180 -6.90 -4.17 11.72
C GLY A 180 -6.05 -5.45 11.82
N LEU A 181 -6.18 -6.22 12.91
CA LEU A 181 -5.51 -7.51 13.05
C LEU A 181 -6.12 -8.56 12.12
N TYR A 182 -7.45 -8.61 11.94
CA TYR A 182 -8.09 -9.52 10.98
C TYR A 182 -7.70 -9.23 9.53
N MET A 183 -7.46 -7.96 9.21
CA MET A 183 -7.02 -7.53 7.89
C MET A 183 -5.64 -8.10 7.52
N MET A 184 -4.72 -8.23 8.48
CA MET A 184 -3.37 -8.77 8.23
C MET A 184 -3.36 -10.20 7.65
N PRO A 185 -4.00 -11.22 8.25
CA PRO A 185 -4.09 -12.55 7.64
C PRO A 185 -4.92 -12.56 6.36
N HIS A 186 -5.88 -11.64 6.18
CA HIS A 186 -6.59 -11.49 4.91
C HIS A 186 -5.65 -11.03 3.79
N MET A 187 -4.77 -10.06 4.05
CA MET A 187 -3.73 -9.63 3.12
C MET A 187 -2.72 -10.75 2.83
N GLU A 188 -2.25 -11.43 3.87
CA GLU A 188 -1.20 -12.44 3.77
C GLU A 188 -1.66 -13.71 3.02
N HIS A 189 -2.88 -14.19 3.29
CA HIS A 189 -3.33 -15.52 2.84
C HIS A 189 -4.38 -15.50 1.73
N TYR A 190 -4.95 -14.35 1.36
CA TYR A 190 -5.88 -14.30 0.24
C TYR A 190 -5.15 -14.41 -1.10
N HIS A 191 -5.64 -15.31 -1.96
CA HIS A 191 -5.08 -15.59 -3.29
C HIS A 191 -6.19 -15.69 -4.35
N GLY A 192 -7.27 -14.91 -4.20
CA GLY A 192 -8.35 -14.87 -5.20
C GLY A 192 -9.32 -16.06 -5.16
N LYS A 193 -9.36 -16.81 -4.05
CA LYS A 193 -10.28 -17.94 -3.83
C LYS A 193 -11.68 -17.44 -3.43
N SER A 194 -12.72 -18.19 -3.75
CA SER A 194 -14.06 -17.93 -3.21
C SER A 194 -14.10 -18.14 -1.69
N ALA A 195 -15.04 -17.50 -1.00
CA ALA A 195 -15.19 -17.63 0.45
C ALA A 195 -15.33 -19.09 0.93
N THR A 196 -16.02 -19.94 0.17
CA THR A 196 -16.21 -21.37 0.49
C THR A 196 -14.94 -22.22 0.33
N LYS A 197 -13.94 -21.74 -0.40
CA LYS A 197 -12.66 -22.45 -0.65
C LYS A 197 -11.48 -21.80 0.06
N TRP A 198 -11.72 -20.68 0.74
CA TRP A 198 -10.69 -19.97 1.45
C TRP A 198 -10.82 -20.25 2.93
N ASP A 199 -9.75 -20.79 3.51
CA ASP A 199 -9.61 -21.00 4.94
C ASP A 199 -8.35 -20.28 5.41
N THR A 200 -8.51 -19.48 6.46
CA THR A 200 -7.41 -18.76 7.12
C THR A 200 -6.95 -19.49 8.38
N GLY A 201 -7.69 -20.51 8.83
CA GLY A 201 -7.52 -21.14 10.14
C GLY A 201 -7.99 -20.27 11.30
N ILE A 202 -8.58 -19.09 11.05
CA ILE A 202 -9.11 -18.23 12.10
C ILE A 202 -10.38 -18.87 12.69
N LEU A 203 -10.39 -19.01 14.02
CA LEU A 203 -11.49 -19.57 14.76
C LEU A 203 -12.70 -18.63 14.75
N LYS A 204 -13.89 -19.19 14.96
CA LYS A 204 -15.11 -18.39 15.12
C LYS A 204 -15.04 -17.62 16.44
N GLU A 205 -15.65 -16.43 16.48
CA GLU A 205 -15.68 -15.57 17.68
C GLU A 205 -16.18 -16.28 18.96
N LYS A 206 -17.07 -17.27 18.80
CA LYS A 206 -17.64 -18.05 19.91
C LYS A 206 -16.78 -19.23 20.39
N ASP A 207 -15.65 -19.51 19.72
CA ASP A 207 -14.76 -20.58 20.10
C ASP A 207 -14.00 -20.23 21.39
N ILE A 208 -13.86 -21.19 22.30
CA ILE A 208 -13.18 -20.97 23.59
C ILE A 208 -11.70 -20.56 23.41
N ASN A 209 -11.06 -21.02 22.34
CA ASN A 209 -9.67 -20.72 22.02
C ASN A 209 -9.50 -19.46 21.15
N HIS A 210 -10.60 -18.82 20.74
CA HIS A 210 -10.58 -17.66 19.85
C HIS A 210 -9.70 -16.53 20.40
N LYS A 211 -9.93 -16.11 21.66
CA LYS A 211 -9.15 -15.05 22.30
C LYS A 211 -7.65 -15.37 22.37
N MET A 212 -7.31 -16.63 22.68
CA MET A 212 -5.92 -17.07 22.69
C MET A 212 -5.30 -17.01 21.28
N GLN A 213 -6.05 -17.44 20.25
CA GLN A 213 -5.60 -17.35 18.86
C GLN A 213 -5.37 -15.90 18.43
N ILE A 214 -6.25 -14.96 18.79
CA ILE A 214 -6.09 -13.54 18.49
C ILE A 214 -4.80 -12.98 19.13
N ASN A 215 -4.53 -13.31 20.39
CA ASN A 215 -3.27 -12.92 21.05
C ASN A 215 -2.03 -13.56 20.38
N ASN A 216 -2.13 -14.82 19.95
CA ASN A 216 -1.06 -15.50 19.23
C ASN A 216 -0.83 -14.88 17.84
N LEU A 217 -1.88 -14.45 17.14
CA LEU A 217 -1.76 -13.72 15.87
C LEU A 217 -1.05 -12.39 16.07
N ARG A 218 -1.38 -11.65 17.14
CA ARG A 218 -0.64 -10.42 17.51
C ARG A 218 0.84 -10.69 17.72
N ALA A 219 1.19 -11.69 18.53
CA ALA A 219 2.58 -12.07 18.76
C ALA A 219 3.28 -12.51 17.47
N LYS A 220 2.61 -13.29 16.62
CA LYS A 220 3.09 -13.72 15.30
C LYS A 220 3.45 -12.51 14.43
N TYR A 221 2.55 -11.54 14.33
CA TYR A 221 2.78 -10.37 13.48
C TYR A 221 3.83 -9.42 14.04
N VAL A 222 3.91 -9.25 15.36
CA VAL A 222 5.05 -8.54 15.99
C VAL A 222 6.36 -9.21 15.61
N ALA A 223 6.47 -10.52 15.78
CA ALA A 223 7.69 -11.26 15.48
C ALA A 223 8.05 -11.18 13.99
N LYS A 224 7.09 -11.44 13.09
CA LYS A 224 7.27 -11.31 11.63
C LYS A 224 7.79 -9.92 11.30
N MET A 225 7.13 -8.89 11.79
CA MET A 225 7.49 -7.51 11.49
C MET A 225 8.84 -7.08 12.06
N MET A 226 9.20 -7.53 13.26
CA MET A 226 10.47 -7.16 13.91
C MET A 226 11.67 -7.88 13.29
N LEU A 227 11.50 -9.16 12.96
CA LEU A 227 12.56 -10.05 12.47
C LEU A 227 12.71 -10.04 10.95
N HIS A 228 11.83 -9.34 10.22
CA HIS A 228 11.90 -9.31 8.76
C HIS A 228 13.16 -8.62 8.25
N GLU A 229 13.81 -9.21 7.24
CA GLU A 229 15.10 -8.76 6.67
C GLU A 229 15.07 -7.32 6.11
N VAL A 230 13.89 -6.84 5.71
CA VAL A 230 13.70 -5.42 5.32
C VAL A 230 14.13 -4.45 6.43
N ASN A 231 14.00 -4.84 7.70
CA ASN A 231 14.49 -4.03 8.81
C ASN A 231 16.02 -3.98 8.88
N ASP A 232 16.70 -5.04 8.48
CA ASP A 232 18.16 -5.08 8.44
C ASP A 232 18.71 -4.32 7.22
N ASN A 233 18.02 -4.38 6.09
CA ASN A 233 18.33 -3.58 4.91
C ASN A 233 18.13 -2.07 5.17
N LYS A 234 17.07 -1.66 5.88
CA LYS A 234 16.87 -0.26 6.30
C LYS A 234 17.93 0.21 7.30
N LYS A 235 18.33 -0.62 8.27
CA LYS A 235 19.45 -0.31 9.19
C LYS A 235 20.77 -0.15 8.43
N ASN A 236 21.02 -1.01 7.45
CA ASN A 236 22.22 -0.95 6.62
C ASN A 236 22.23 0.29 5.71
N ASP A 237 21.11 0.64 5.08
CA ASP A 237 21.00 1.85 4.25
C ASP A 237 21.17 3.14 5.08
N VAL A 238 20.55 3.23 6.27
CA VAL A 238 20.79 4.34 7.21
C VAL A 238 22.26 4.41 7.64
N ARG A 239 22.90 3.26 7.93
CA ARG A 239 24.32 3.20 8.30
C ARG A 239 25.23 3.61 7.15
N LEU A 240 24.91 3.23 5.92
CA LEU A 240 25.59 3.66 4.69
C LEU A 240 25.44 5.15 4.47
N ARG A 241 24.23 5.70 4.60
CA ARG A 241 23.95 7.15 4.48
C ARG A 241 24.67 7.97 5.55
N ILE A 242 24.73 7.50 6.80
CA ILE A 242 25.56 8.13 7.85
C ILE A 242 27.04 8.10 7.45
N LYS A 243 27.54 6.98 6.92
CA LYS A 243 28.93 6.86 6.43
C LYS A 243 29.21 7.83 5.28
N VAL A 244 28.28 7.98 4.34
CA VAL A 244 28.38 8.91 3.21
C VAL A 244 28.35 10.37 3.69
N CYS A 245 27.43 10.74 4.58
CA CYS A 245 27.38 12.09 5.17
C CYS A 245 28.58 12.40 6.07
N SER A 246 29.20 11.39 6.69
CA SER A 246 30.42 11.56 7.50
C SER A 246 31.71 11.73 6.68
N ARG A 247 31.68 11.42 5.37
CA ARG A 247 32.82 11.68 4.48
C ARG A 247 32.82 13.16 4.09
N LYS A 248 33.65 13.96 4.77
CA LYS A 248 33.87 15.38 4.41
C LYS A 248 34.22 15.51 2.91
N PRO A 249 33.68 16.51 2.19
CA PRO A 249 34.06 16.76 0.81
C PRO A 249 35.57 17.07 0.72
N ARG A 250 36.29 16.36 -0.17
CA ARG A 250 37.67 16.73 -0.54
C ARG A 250 37.64 18.14 -1.14
N ARG A 251 38.17 19.13 -0.41
CA ARG A 251 38.37 20.49 -0.91
C ARG A 251 39.17 20.43 -2.22
N ARG A 252 38.53 20.75 -3.35
CA ARG A 252 39.22 21.04 -4.61
C ARG A 252 39.98 22.35 -4.40
N ARG A 253 41.32 22.31 -4.38
CA ARG A 253 42.16 23.50 -4.50
C ARG A 253 42.06 23.99 -5.94
N SER A 254 41.33 25.07 -6.17
CA SER A 254 41.40 25.86 -7.40
C SER A 254 42.78 26.52 -7.48
N LYS A 255 43.56 26.19 -8.52
CA LYS A 255 44.67 27.02 -8.98
C LYS A 255 44.11 27.92 -10.08
N GLU A 256 43.98 29.22 -9.79
CA GLU A 256 43.78 30.22 -10.83
C GLU A 256 45.05 30.31 -11.68
N ALA A 257 44.92 29.96 -12.95
CA ALA A 257 45.91 30.26 -13.97
C ALA A 257 45.60 31.65 -14.53
N GLY A 258 46.29 32.66 -14.01
CA GLY A 258 46.32 34.00 -14.60
C GLY A 258 47.03 33.94 -15.97
N ARG A 259 46.26 33.95 -17.06
CA ARG A 259 46.75 34.28 -18.40
C ARG A 259 46.73 35.81 -18.55
N GLY A 260 47.78 36.48 -18.09
CA GLY A 260 48.13 37.83 -18.50
C GLY A 260 49.12 37.74 -19.67
N SER A 261 48.66 38.13 -20.86
CA SER A 261 49.41 38.11 -22.12
C SER A 261 50.57 39.11 -22.11
N ASN A 262 51.79 38.60 -22.31
CA ASN A 262 52.96 39.37 -22.70
C ASN A 262 52.85 39.74 -24.19
N LYS A 263 52.81 41.02 -24.52
CA LYS A 263 53.22 41.55 -25.83
C LYS A 263 54.04 42.81 -25.62
N GLU A 264 55.35 42.62 -25.62
CA GLU A 264 56.35 43.67 -25.76
C GLU A 264 56.97 43.54 -27.15
N LYS A 265 56.99 44.66 -27.89
CA LYS A 265 57.95 45.06 -28.94
C LYS A 265 57.45 46.42 -29.48
N ASP A 266 57.93 47.55 -29.00
CA ASP A 266 59.28 48.13 -29.17
C ASP A 266 59.45 48.84 -30.53
N ARG A 267 59.98 50.08 -30.46
CA ARG A 267 60.58 50.95 -31.50
C ARG A 267 59.71 51.88 -32.38
N LYS A 268 59.81 53.19 -32.04
CA LYS A 268 60.76 54.19 -32.61
C LYS A 268 60.17 55.42 -33.31
N THR A 269 60.81 56.54 -32.93
CA THR A 269 61.20 57.76 -33.69
C THR A 269 60.26 58.96 -33.78
N ARG A 270 60.79 60.04 -33.18
CA ARG A 270 60.66 61.49 -33.44
C ARG A 270 59.37 62.18 -33.07
#